data_AF-A0A1H3JY02-F1
#
_entry.id   AF-A0A1H3JY02-F1
#
_cell.length_a   1.000
_cell.length_b   1.000
_cell.length_c   1.000
_cell.angle_alpha   90.00
_cell.angle_beta   90.00
_cell.angle_gamma   90.00
#
_symmetry.space_group_name_H-M   'P 1'
#
loop_
_entity.id
_entity.type
_entity.pdbx_description
1 polymer ?
#
loop_
_entity_poly.entity_id
_entity_poly.type
_entity_poly.pdbx_seq_one_letter_code
_entity_poly.pdbx_strand_id
1 'polypeptide(L)' 'MERADLSEILYNDLKKLGGCGSIVDVCKYMWKHHEKELRASGDLFYTWQYDIRWAATKLRKTKELKDAKDSPRGIWELQ' A
#
# COMPACT_ATOMS: atom_id res chain seq x y z
N MET A 1 3.08 14.02 0.79
CA MET A 1 2.80 12.71 0.15
C MET A 1 1.99 12.96 -1.09
N GLU A 2 2.39 12.34 -2.18
CA GLU A 2 1.72 12.37 -3.47
C GLU A 2 1.38 10.93 -3.93
N ARG A 3 0.56 10.79 -4.96
CA ARG A 3 0.15 9.47 -5.48
C ARG A 3 1.33 8.64 -5.96
N ALA A 4 2.39 9.28 -6.45
CA ALA A 4 3.60 8.61 -6.91
C ALA A 4 4.33 7.88 -5.76
N ASP A 5 4.26 8.42 -4.54
CA ASP A 5 4.94 7.90 -3.35
C ASP A 5 4.30 6.60 -2.84
N LEU A 6 2.99 6.40 -3.10
CA LEU A 6 2.21 5.31 -2.50
C LEU A 6 2.74 3.91 -2.82
N SER A 7 3.41 3.73 -3.97
CA SER A 7 3.98 2.41 -4.33
C SER A 7 5.18 2.07 -3.46
N GLU A 8 6.08 3.04 -3.26
CA GLU A 8 7.24 2.86 -2.40
C GLU A 8 6.83 2.72 -0.93
N ILE A 9 5.88 3.55 -0.48
CA ILE A 9 5.35 3.49 0.89
C ILE A 9 4.70 2.12 1.14
N LEU A 10 3.82 1.65 0.23
CA LEU A 10 3.19 0.35 0.36
C LEU A 10 4.21 -0.79 0.45
N TYR A 11 5.23 -0.77 -0.40
CA TYR A 11 6.29 -1.78 -0.38
C TYR A 11 7.06 -1.78 0.94
N ASN A 12 7.44 -0.61 1.43
CA ASN A 12 8.15 -0.45 2.70
C ASN A 12 7.29 -0.85 3.90
N ASP A 13 6.02 -0.48 3.92
CA ASP A 13 5.08 -0.85 4.97
C ASP A 13 4.87 -2.37 5.00
N LEU A 14 4.72 -3.02 3.84
CA LEU A 14 4.65 -4.49 3.76
C LEU A 14 5.94 -5.16 4.25
N LYS A 15 7.12 -4.63 3.93
CA LYS A 15 8.38 -5.13 4.51
C LYS A 15 8.37 -5.06 6.04
N LYS A 16 7.86 -3.97 6.62
CA LYS A 16 7.75 -3.81 8.07
C LYS A 16 6.71 -4.74 8.70
N LEU A 17 5.70 -5.15 7.94
CA LEU A 17 4.70 -6.15 8.33
C LEU A 17 5.15 -7.61 8.13
N GLY A 18 6.41 -7.85 7.75
CA GLY A 18 6.93 -9.21 7.54
C GLY A 18 6.74 -9.74 6.11
N GLY A 19 6.49 -8.84 5.16
CA GLY A 19 6.36 -9.16 3.74
C GLY A 19 4.94 -9.53 3.31
N CYS A 20 3.97 -9.59 4.23
CA CYS A 20 2.58 -9.85 3.91
C CYS A 20 1.62 -9.08 4.83
N GLY A 21 0.42 -8.81 4.35
CA GLY A 21 -0.60 -8.16 5.16
C GLY A 21 -1.95 -8.10 4.47
N SER A 22 -3.03 -8.12 5.25
CA SER A 22 -4.34 -7.80 4.70
C SER A 22 -4.39 -6.34 4.28
N ILE A 23 -5.23 -6.00 3.30
CA ILE A 23 -5.42 -4.61 2.86
C ILE A 23 -5.79 -3.72 4.05
N VAL A 24 -6.59 -4.22 4.99
CA VAL A 24 -7.00 -3.47 6.18
C VAL A 24 -5.82 -3.27 7.13
N ASP A 25 -4.99 -4.28 7.35
CA ASP A 25 -3.83 -4.17 8.25
C ASP A 25 -2.77 -3.22 7.67
N VAL A 26 -2.55 -3.28 6.36
CA VAL A 26 -1.68 -2.34 5.64
C VAL A 26 -2.21 -0.92 5.76
N CYS A 27 -3.51 -0.69 5.53
CA CYS A 27 -4.10 0.64 5.69
C CYS A 27 -4.01 1.15 7.14
N LYS A 28 -4.21 0.29 8.14
CA LYS A 28 -4.03 0.66 9.56
C LYS A 28 -2.59 1.03 9.87
N TYR A 29 -1.63 0.25 9.37
CA TYR A 29 -0.21 0.53 9.52
C TYR A 29 0.14 1.86 8.87
N MET A 30 -0.27 2.05 7.62
CA MET A 30 0.01 3.29 6.89
C MET A 30 -0.60 4.50 7.58
N TRP A 31 -1.84 4.40 8.06
CA TRP A 31 -2.48 5.46 8.85
C TRP A 31 -1.67 5.78 10.10
N LYS A 32 -1.31 4.76 10.89
CA LYS A 32 -0.56 4.94 12.14
C LYS A 32 0.81 5.60 11.94
N HIS A 33 1.46 5.34 10.81
CA HIS A 33 2.84 5.74 10.57
C HIS A 33 3.00 6.98 9.67
N HIS A 34 2.02 7.28 8.81
CA HIS A 34 2.08 8.36 7.83
C HIS A 34 0.90 9.34 7.94
N GLU A 35 0.22 9.39 9.10
CA GLU A 35 -0.96 10.25 9.32
C GLU A 35 -0.67 11.72 8.97
N LYS A 36 0.47 12.25 9.39
CA LYS A 36 0.81 13.68 9.22
C LYS A 36 0.98 14.01 7.74
N GLU A 37 1.69 13.15 7.02
CA GLU A 37 1.96 13.26 5.59
C GLU A 37 0.67 13.10 4.77
N LEU A 38 -0.20 12.17 5.18
CA LEU A 38 -1.53 11.99 4.59
C LEU A 38 -2.39 13.22 4.81
N ARG A 39 -2.48 13.75 6.04
CA ARG A 39 -3.27 14.97 6.32
C ARG A 39 -2.77 16.18 5.53
N ALA A 40 -1.48 16.25 5.24
CA ALA A 40 -0.89 17.31 4.41
C ALA A 40 -1.00 17.08 2.89
N SER A 41 -1.57 15.95 2.44
CA SER A 41 -1.59 15.57 1.02
C SER A 41 -2.72 16.18 0.17
N GLY A 42 -3.50 17.10 0.73
CA GLY A 42 -4.62 17.74 0.03
C GLY A 42 -5.71 16.72 -0.33
N ASP A 43 -6.18 16.71 -1.58
CA ASP A 43 -7.24 15.81 -2.05
C ASP A 43 -6.90 14.33 -1.87
N LEU A 44 -5.61 13.97 -1.93
CA LEU A 44 -5.15 12.61 -1.72
C LEU A 44 -5.52 12.10 -0.32
N PHE A 45 -5.64 12.97 0.69
CA PHE A 45 -6.07 12.59 2.03
C PHE A 45 -7.44 11.89 2.03
N TYR A 46 -8.31 12.24 1.08
CA TYR A 46 -9.65 11.67 0.97
C TYR A 46 -9.70 10.45 0.03
N THR A 47 -8.68 10.24 -0.81
CA THR A 47 -8.67 9.18 -1.83
C THR A 47 -7.58 8.13 -1.65
N TRP A 48 -6.63 8.31 -0.72
CA TRP A 48 -5.43 7.47 -0.63
C TRP A 48 -5.73 5.97 -0.45
N GLN A 49 -6.82 5.60 0.22
CA GLN A 49 -7.22 4.19 0.39
C GLN A 49 -7.63 3.53 -0.93
N TYR A 50 -8.13 4.32 -1.88
CA TYR A 50 -8.35 3.88 -3.24
C TYR A 50 -7.05 3.91 -4.06
N ASP A 51 -6.28 4.99 -3.98
CA ASP A 51 -5.02 5.14 -4.72
C ASP A 51 -3.96 4.08 -4.34
N ILE A 52 -3.91 3.64 -3.07
CA ILE A 52 -2.99 2.58 -2.64
C ILE A 52 -3.30 1.22 -3.29
N ARG A 53 -4.53 0.98 -3.74
CA ARG A 53 -4.87 -0.23 -4.52
C ARG A 53 -4.28 -0.18 -5.93
N TRP A 54 -4.19 1.03 -6.50
CA TRP A 54 -3.46 1.24 -7.75
C TRP A 54 -1.95 1.08 -7.56
N ALA A 55 -1.42 1.54 -6.42
CA ALA A 55 -0.04 1.29 -6.03
C ALA A 55 0.26 -0.22 -5.97
N ALA A 56 -0.60 -1.02 -5.32
CA ALA A 56 -0.46 -2.48 -5.31
C ALA A 56 -0.49 -3.10 -6.72
N THR A 57 -1.34 -2.57 -7.61
CA THR A 57 -1.40 -3.01 -9.00
C THR A 57 -0.11 -2.69 -9.77
N LYS A 58 0.51 -1.54 -9.50
CA LYS A 58 1.81 -1.16 -10.07
C LYS A 58 2.92 -2.09 -9.58
N LEU A 59 2.98 -2.38 -8.28
CA LEU A 59 3.97 -3.28 -7.68
C LEU A 59 3.88 -4.72 -8.22
N ARG A 60 2.67 -5.19 -8.56
CA ARG A 60 2.50 -6.48 -9.24
C ARG A 60 3.11 -6.48 -10.64
N LYS A 61 2.89 -5.40 -11.41
CA LYS A 61 3.48 -5.25 -12.75
C LYS A 61 5.00 -5.20 -12.71
N THR A 62 5.59 -4.64 -11.65
CA THR A 62 7.04 -4.61 -11.42
C THR A 62 7.59 -5.88 -10.75
N LYS A 63 6.73 -6.88 -10.47
CA LYS A 63 7.07 -8.14 -9.79
C LYS A 63 7.63 -7.95 -8.36
N GLU A 64 7.22 -6.89 -7.69
CA GLU A 64 7.56 -6.63 -6.28
C GLU A 64 6.49 -7.18 -5.32
N LEU A 65 5.23 -7.29 -5.80
CA LEU A 65 4.16 -8.03 -5.14
C LEU A 65 3.78 -9.26 -5.97
N LYS A 66 3.38 -10.32 -5.28
CA LYS A 66 2.75 -11.48 -5.89
C LYS A 66 1.46 -11.08 -6.62
N ASP A 67 1.20 -11.77 -7.72
CA ASP A 67 -0.04 -11.59 -8.49
C ASP A 67 -1.26 -11.89 -7.64
N ALA A 68 -2.39 -11.25 -7.95
CA ALA A 68 -3.64 -11.42 -7.19
C ALA A 68 -4.19 -12.87 -7.19
N LYS A 69 -3.74 -13.70 -8.12
CA LYS A 69 -4.08 -15.14 -8.20
C LYS A 69 -3.21 -16.00 -7.28
N ASP A 70 -2.02 -15.52 -6.93
CA ASP A 70 -1.02 -16.25 -6.14
C ASP A 70 -1.07 -15.87 -4.65
N SER A 71 -1.88 -14.86 -4.29
CA SER A 71 -2.14 -14.44 -2.92
C SER A 71 -3.61 -14.64 -2.53
N PRO A 72 -3.91 -14.96 -1.25
CA PRO A 72 -5.28 -15.02 -0.78
C PRO A 72 -6.04 -13.71 -1.01
N ARG A 73 -7.36 -13.82 -1.20
CA ARG A 73 -8.22 -12.65 -1.45
C ARG A 73 -8.08 -11.63 -0.31
N GLY A 74 -7.74 -10.39 -0.68
CA GLY A 74 -7.59 -9.29 0.27
C GLY A 74 -6.24 -9.27 1.00
N ILE A 75 -5.29 -10.12 0.61
CA ILE A 75 -3.92 -10.11 1.09
C ILE A 75 -3.00 -9.53 0.02
N TRP A 76 -2.04 -8.72 0.44
CA TRP A 76 -0.88 -8.33 -0.35
C TRP A 76 0.36 -8.99 0.22
N GLU A 77 1.19 -9.51 -0.66
CA GLU A 77 2.40 -10.24 -0.29
C GLU A 77 3.53 -9.86 -1.25
N LEU A 78 4.71 -9.59 -0.70
CA LEU A 78 5.92 -9.35 -1.47
C LEU A 78 6.33 -10.61 -2.24
N GLN A 79 6.97 -10.42 -3.38
CA GLN A 79 7.54 -11.48 -4.21
C GLN A 79 8.70 -12.19 -3.51
#